data_AF-A0AAV9GL76-F1
#
_entry.id   AF-A0AAV9GL76-F1
#
_cell.length_a   1.000
_cell.length_b   1.000
_cell.length_c   1.000
_cell.angle_alpha   90.00
_cell.angle_beta   90.00
_cell.angle_gamma   90.00
#
_symmetry.space_group_name_H-M   'P 1'
#
loop_
_entity.id
_entity.type
_entity.pdbx_description
1 polymer ?
#
loop_
_entity_poly.entity_id
_entity_poly.type
_entity_poly.pdbx_seq_one_letter_code
_entity_poly.pdbx_strand_id
1 'polypeptide(L)'
;MSTRKLLSLWDQSAPKSYMSLALCFPLDTSKCSREDVLHHIQKAAKRLAAKRPDYAGRLIVDGRIPGAPKTSVFIETSPDDYIRVEELDVDFGTSYDELKRDGFPFRKFVNPGFTLALPFTPDSLPVPVSLLRVLFIDRGFVLFTHLHHSYADGKGVDTFLEQLADEARNIDGPLGPVETVSCDSFSELLEKCPKYKLREEATESSTPSSPQQLRAKEWGQMERVGKNFVMDITKNWIEPRKKLVVNEPSKVSYFGNAVVVVLAETPNIKTASDLVKACNWETSPMDVLEIAQAIMQSNRAVDEDFVFARTAMFAARPNHIHELDLFLDPRKPHHFSANTWAFIGHNAKFEFPGVDMTDNDGLPDAIRRVQAGWAMPHALIMPTWPEIGEDEV
;
A
#
# COMPACT_ATOMS: atom_id res chain seq x y z
N MET A 1 -26.49 11.82 11.43
CA MET A 1 -26.35 12.66 10.22
C MET A 1 -25.04 12.29 9.54
N SER A 2 -25.01 12.25 8.22
CA SER A 2 -23.76 12.00 7.48
C SER A 2 -22.81 13.19 7.67
N THR A 3 -21.51 12.89 7.83
CA THR A 3 -20.44 13.90 7.89
C THR A 3 -19.58 13.78 6.65
N ARG A 4 -19.15 14.91 6.10
CA ARG A 4 -18.27 14.96 4.94
C ARG A 4 -17.04 15.81 5.26
N LYS A 5 -15.85 15.26 5.00
CA LYS A 5 -14.57 15.91 5.28
C LYS A 5 -13.66 15.83 4.05
N LEU A 6 -13.03 16.96 3.71
CA LEU A 6 -11.97 17.00 2.69
C LEU A 6 -10.73 16.28 3.22
N LEU A 7 -10.13 15.39 2.42
CA LEU A 7 -8.87 14.74 2.80
C LEU A 7 -7.68 15.68 2.64
N SER A 8 -6.58 15.37 3.33
CA SER A 8 -5.37 16.22 3.35
C SER A 8 -4.76 16.37 1.95
N LEU A 9 -3.92 17.38 1.75
CA LEU A 9 -3.21 17.57 0.47
C LEU A 9 -2.37 16.35 0.06
N TRP A 10 -1.80 15.64 1.04
CA TRP A 10 -1.03 14.42 0.81
C TRP A 10 -1.93 13.27 0.34
N ASP A 11 -3.11 13.15 0.92
CA ASP A 11 -4.17 12.22 0.46
C ASP A 11 -4.69 12.57 -0.94
N GLN A 12 -4.80 13.86 -1.25
CA GLN A 12 -5.12 14.33 -2.60
C GLN A 12 -4.06 13.91 -3.63
N SER A 13 -2.79 13.86 -3.24
CA SER A 13 -1.67 13.42 -4.12
C SER A 13 -1.53 11.90 -4.25
N ALA A 14 -2.10 11.14 -3.32
CA ALA A 14 -1.92 9.69 -3.27
C ALA A 14 -2.64 8.97 -4.43
N PRO A 15 -2.17 7.76 -4.82
CA PRO A 15 -2.82 6.96 -5.85
C PRO A 15 -4.33 6.76 -5.60
N LYS A 16 -5.10 6.75 -6.69
CA LYS A 16 -6.56 6.54 -6.70
C LYS A 16 -6.89 5.06 -6.90
N SER A 17 -6.33 4.22 -6.03
CA SER A 17 -6.44 2.75 -6.12
C SER A 17 -6.40 2.11 -4.74
N TYR A 18 -6.86 0.87 -4.61
CA TYR A 18 -6.72 0.10 -3.37
C TYR A 18 -5.32 -0.48 -3.20
N MET A 19 -4.75 -0.31 -2.01
CA MET A 19 -3.71 -1.20 -1.52
C MET A 19 -4.38 -2.50 -1.07
N SER A 20 -3.95 -3.62 -1.63
CA SER A 20 -4.59 -4.92 -1.43
C SER A 20 -3.58 -5.94 -0.92
N LEU A 21 -3.91 -6.59 0.19
CA LEU A 21 -3.11 -7.64 0.81
C LEU A 21 -3.93 -8.92 0.94
N ALA A 22 -3.23 -10.05 0.91
CA ALA A 22 -3.75 -11.37 1.23
C ALA A 22 -3.04 -11.87 2.49
N LEU A 23 -3.81 -12.25 3.50
CA LEU A 23 -3.35 -12.86 4.74
C LEU A 23 -3.80 -14.34 4.72
N CYS A 24 -2.86 -15.27 4.88
CA CYS A 24 -3.11 -16.71 4.75
C CYS A 24 -3.22 -17.35 6.14
N PHE A 25 -4.31 -18.10 6.38
CA PHE A 25 -4.55 -18.80 7.64
C PHE A 25 -4.94 -20.27 7.40
N PRO A 26 -4.36 -21.22 8.15
CA PRO A 26 -4.81 -22.61 8.13
C PRO A 26 -6.20 -22.70 8.78
N LEU A 27 -7.00 -23.68 8.40
CA LEU A 27 -8.33 -23.89 8.98
C LEU A 27 -8.57 -25.37 9.26
N ASP A 28 -8.79 -25.67 10.53
CA ASP A 28 -9.26 -26.98 10.98
C ASP A 28 -10.79 -27.04 10.91
N THR A 29 -11.29 -27.50 9.75
CA THR A 29 -12.73 -27.64 9.50
C THR A 29 -13.41 -28.69 10.38
N SER A 30 -12.66 -29.47 11.16
CA SER A 30 -13.25 -30.38 12.17
C SER A 30 -13.65 -29.65 13.46
N LYS A 31 -13.05 -28.49 13.72
CA LYS A 31 -13.29 -27.68 14.93
C LYS A 31 -14.24 -26.50 14.70
N CYS A 32 -14.37 -26.05 13.44
CA CYS A 32 -15.05 -24.80 13.09
C CYS A 32 -15.61 -24.87 11.67
N SER A 33 -16.78 -24.27 11.43
CA SER A 33 -17.35 -24.13 10.09
C SER A 33 -16.81 -22.88 9.37
N ARG A 34 -16.99 -22.81 8.05
CA ARG A 34 -16.64 -21.62 7.26
C ARG A 34 -17.48 -20.42 7.68
N GLU A 35 -18.75 -20.68 7.99
CA GLU A 35 -19.73 -19.71 8.44
C GLU A 35 -19.32 -19.08 9.78
N ASP A 36 -18.76 -19.87 10.69
CA ASP A 36 -18.25 -19.37 11.98
C ASP A 36 -17.09 -18.40 11.80
N VAL A 37 -16.13 -18.72 10.92
CA VAL A 37 -15.01 -17.83 10.57
C VAL A 37 -15.53 -16.54 9.95
N LEU A 38 -16.44 -16.64 8.97
CA LEU A 38 -17.01 -15.48 8.29
C LEU A 38 -17.77 -14.57 9.27
N HIS A 39 -18.59 -15.16 10.14
CA HIS A 39 -19.32 -14.43 11.18
C HIS A 39 -18.38 -13.76 12.18
N HIS A 40 -17.27 -14.40 12.54
CA HIS A 40 -16.26 -13.82 13.42
C HIS A 40 -15.59 -12.59 12.79
N ILE A 41 -15.20 -12.67 11.51
CA ILE A 41 -14.64 -11.55 10.75
C ILE A 41 -15.66 -10.41 10.65
N GLN A 42 -16.94 -10.72 10.36
CA GLN A 42 -18.02 -9.73 10.31
C GLN A 42 -18.21 -9.01 11.66
N LYS A 43 -18.16 -9.75 12.78
CA LYS A 43 -18.22 -9.16 14.12
C LYS A 43 -17.02 -8.26 14.41
N ALA A 44 -15.81 -8.69 14.08
CA ALA A 44 -14.60 -7.88 14.25
C ALA A 44 -14.68 -6.59 13.42
N ALA A 45 -15.06 -6.70 12.15
CA ALA A 45 -15.26 -5.56 11.26
C ALA A 45 -16.34 -4.60 11.76
N LYS A 46 -17.43 -5.12 12.33
CA LYS A 46 -18.49 -4.30 12.96
C LYS A 46 -18.00 -3.54 14.18
N ARG A 47 -17.23 -4.20 15.07
CA ARG A 47 -16.61 -3.53 16.23
C ARG A 47 -15.62 -2.45 15.78
N LEU A 48 -14.80 -2.77 14.78
CA LEU A 48 -13.84 -1.84 14.21
C LEU A 48 -14.54 -0.62 13.61
N ALA A 49 -15.61 -0.82 12.83
CA ALA A 49 -16.42 0.27 12.27
C ALA A 49 -17.01 1.18 13.37
N ALA A 50 -17.47 0.60 14.48
CA ALA A 50 -18.01 1.37 15.60
C ALA A 50 -16.94 2.24 16.29
N LYS A 51 -15.71 1.72 16.40
CA LYS A 51 -14.57 2.42 17.02
C LYS A 51 -13.86 3.39 16.04
N ARG A 52 -13.90 3.09 14.74
CA ARG A 52 -13.30 3.84 13.63
C ARG A 52 -14.29 3.98 12.47
N PRO A 53 -15.29 4.88 12.58
CA PRO A 53 -16.33 5.06 11.55
C PRO A 53 -15.76 5.48 10.18
N ASP A 54 -14.56 6.05 10.17
CA ASP A 54 -13.82 6.41 8.96
C ASP A 54 -13.45 5.20 8.09
N TYR A 55 -13.16 4.03 8.67
CA TYR A 55 -12.93 2.81 7.87
C TYR A 55 -14.19 2.29 7.17
N ALA A 56 -15.35 2.53 7.77
CA ALA A 56 -16.64 2.17 7.22
C ALA A 56 -17.17 3.18 6.19
N GLY A 57 -16.58 4.38 6.16
CA GLY A 57 -16.98 5.48 5.30
C GLY A 57 -16.75 5.22 3.81
N ARG A 58 -17.10 6.23 3.02
CA ARG A 58 -17.01 6.23 1.56
C ARG A 58 -16.18 7.39 1.08
N LEU A 59 -15.37 7.15 0.06
CA LEU A 59 -14.62 8.17 -0.64
C LEU A 59 -15.39 8.65 -1.86
N ILE A 60 -15.35 9.96 -2.07
CA ILE A 60 -16.03 10.64 -3.16
C ILE A 60 -15.04 11.59 -3.81
N VAL A 61 -14.99 11.61 -5.14
CA VAL A 61 -14.37 12.70 -5.88
C VAL A 61 -15.49 13.68 -6.21
N ASP A 62 -15.50 14.86 -5.61
CA ASP A 62 -16.59 15.84 -5.82
C ASP A 62 -16.03 17.18 -6.28
N GLY A 63 -16.20 17.45 -7.57
CA GLY A 63 -15.79 18.71 -8.17
C GLY A 63 -16.83 19.81 -8.16
N ARG A 64 -17.97 19.59 -7.51
CA ARG A 64 -19.13 20.51 -7.52
C ARG A 64 -19.20 21.39 -6.27
N ILE A 65 -18.33 21.17 -5.29
CA ILE A 65 -18.28 21.99 -4.07
C ILE A 65 -17.67 23.35 -4.43
N PRO A 66 -18.39 24.47 -4.22
CA PRO A 66 -17.87 25.81 -4.50
C PRO A 66 -16.57 26.07 -3.72
N GLY A 67 -15.50 26.41 -4.43
CA GLY A 67 -14.18 26.69 -3.85
C GLY A 67 -13.26 25.47 -3.67
N ALA A 68 -13.75 24.24 -3.88
CA ALA A 68 -12.92 23.04 -3.88
C ALA A 68 -12.45 22.66 -5.30
N PRO A 69 -11.26 22.07 -5.44
CA PRO A 69 -10.82 21.48 -6.68
C PRO A 69 -11.79 20.48 -7.30
N LYS A 70 -11.88 20.49 -8.64
CA LYS A 70 -12.75 19.56 -9.39
C LYS A 70 -12.46 18.07 -9.15
N THR A 71 -11.26 17.77 -8.67
CA THR A 71 -10.76 16.42 -8.41
C THR A 71 -10.52 16.14 -6.93
N SER A 72 -11.08 16.97 -6.03
CA SER A 72 -10.89 16.77 -4.58
C SER A 72 -11.58 15.51 -4.09
N VAL A 73 -10.83 14.75 -3.28
CA VAL A 73 -11.28 13.57 -2.58
C VAL A 73 -11.80 13.95 -1.19
N PHE A 74 -13.02 13.53 -0.91
CA PHE A 74 -13.69 13.66 0.37
C PHE A 74 -13.93 12.28 0.96
N ILE A 75 -13.92 12.20 2.29
CA ILE A 75 -14.51 11.09 3.03
C ILE A 75 -15.90 11.51 3.50
N GLU A 76 -16.86 10.62 3.32
CA GLU A 76 -18.22 10.72 3.83
C GLU A 76 -18.46 9.56 4.80
N THR A 77 -18.98 9.84 6.00
CA THR A 77 -19.30 8.83 7.01
C THR A 77 -20.71 9.03 7.54
N SER A 78 -21.39 7.93 7.83
CA SER A 78 -22.72 7.87 8.42
C SER A 78 -22.72 6.91 9.61
N PRO A 79 -23.57 7.10 10.65
CA PRO A 79 -23.73 6.13 11.73
C PRO A 79 -24.14 4.73 11.27
N ASP A 80 -24.76 4.62 10.09
CA ASP A 80 -25.21 3.35 9.50
C ASP A 80 -24.16 2.70 8.60
N ASP A 81 -23.00 3.34 8.40
CA ASP A 81 -21.92 2.78 7.60
C ASP A 81 -21.31 1.55 8.28
N TYR A 82 -20.84 0.61 7.46
CA TYR A 82 -20.21 -0.61 7.92
C TYR A 82 -19.07 -1.02 6.97
N ILE A 83 -18.06 -1.69 7.54
CA ILE A 83 -17.01 -2.33 6.74
C ILE A 83 -17.62 -3.60 6.12
N ARG A 84 -17.66 -3.65 4.78
CA ARG A 84 -18.17 -4.81 4.05
C ARG A 84 -17.22 -5.99 4.20
N VAL A 85 -17.80 -7.17 4.44
CA VAL A 85 -17.11 -8.47 4.42
C VAL A 85 -17.81 -9.34 3.41
N GLU A 86 -17.07 -9.82 2.42
CA GLU A 86 -17.63 -10.61 1.31
C GLU A 86 -16.92 -11.95 1.21
N GLU A 87 -17.67 -13.03 0.97
CA GLU A 87 -17.07 -14.29 0.58
C GLU A 87 -16.81 -14.29 -0.93
N LEU A 88 -15.63 -14.74 -1.33
CA LEU A 88 -15.25 -14.92 -2.72
C LEU A 88 -15.56 -16.35 -3.15
N ASP A 89 -16.40 -16.46 -4.18
CA ASP A 89 -16.65 -17.70 -4.89
C ASP A 89 -15.75 -17.79 -6.12
N VAL A 90 -14.48 -18.10 -5.90
CA VAL A 90 -13.47 -18.24 -6.95
C VAL A 90 -12.60 -19.44 -6.65
N ASP A 91 -12.35 -20.30 -7.64
CA ASP A 91 -11.40 -21.39 -7.48
C ASP A 91 -9.96 -20.86 -7.38
N PHE A 92 -9.30 -21.11 -6.25
CA PHE A 92 -7.91 -20.75 -6.01
C PHE A 92 -6.93 -21.71 -6.72
N GLY A 93 -7.40 -22.91 -7.08
CA GLY A 93 -6.65 -23.93 -7.82
C GLY A 93 -5.50 -24.56 -7.05
N THR A 94 -5.52 -24.54 -5.71
CA THR A 94 -4.57 -25.25 -4.82
C THR A 94 -5.12 -25.32 -3.40
N SER A 95 -4.72 -26.35 -2.64
CA SER A 95 -5.06 -26.43 -1.21
C SER A 95 -4.15 -25.54 -0.36
N TYR A 96 -4.52 -25.33 0.90
CA TYR A 96 -3.68 -24.56 1.83
C TYR A 96 -2.33 -25.23 2.07
N ASP A 97 -2.30 -26.56 2.25
CA ASP A 97 -1.07 -27.33 2.48
C ASP A 97 -0.09 -27.23 1.30
N GLU A 98 -0.62 -27.30 0.07
CA GLU A 98 0.19 -27.08 -1.14
C GLU A 98 0.72 -25.65 -1.21
N LEU A 99 -0.12 -24.65 -0.90
CA LEU A 99 0.29 -23.25 -0.89
C LEU A 99 1.40 -23.00 0.13
N LYS A 100 1.28 -23.57 1.33
CA LYS A 100 2.27 -23.48 2.42
C LYS A 100 3.58 -24.19 2.06
N ARG A 101 3.49 -25.40 1.52
CA ARG A 101 4.65 -26.17 1.05
C ARG A 101 5.43 -25.42 -0.04
N ASP A 102 4.73 -24.73 -0.93
CA ASP A 102 5.33 -23.97 -2.04
C ASP A 102 5.79 -22.55 -1.61
N GLY A 103 5.77 -22.21 -0.32
CA GLY A 103 6.24 -20.92 0.21
C GLY A 103 5.33 -19.73 -0.08
N PHE A 104 4.04 -19.97 -0.34
CA PHE A 104 3.04 -18.96 -0.72
C PHE A 104 3.51 -18.09 -1.91
N PRO A 105 3.74 -18.68 -3.10
CA PRO A 105 4.42 -18.00 -4.19
C PRO A 105 3.57 -16.83 -4.72
N PHE A 106 4.17 -15.66 -4.90
CA PHE A 106 3.45 -14.41 -5.23
C PHE A 106 2.51 -14.56 -6.45
N ARG A 107 2.88 -15.40 -7.44
CA ARG A 107 2.10 -15.65 -8.66
C ARG A 107 0.67 -16.14 -8.38
N LYS A 108 0.44 -16.79 -7.24
CA LYS A 108 -0.90 -17.24 -6.81
C LYS A 108 -1.82 -16.08 -6.42
N PHE A 109 -1.27 -14.90 -6.15
CA PHE A 109 -2.00 -13.70 -5.72
C PHE A 109 -2.13 -12.64 -6.84
N VAL A 110 -1.76 -13.00 -8.07
CA VAL A 110 -1.94 -12.17 -9.26
C VAL A 110 -3.21 -12.60 -9.99
N ASN A 111 -4.35 -12.02 -9.61
CA ASN A 111 -5.66 -12.33 -10.18
C ASN A 111 -6.59 -11.09 -10.09
N PRO A 112 -7.21 -10.65 -11.20
CA PRO A 112 -8.19 -9.55 -11.19
C PRO A 112 -9.32 -9.74 -10.16
N GLY A 113 -9.78 -10.98 -9.98
CA GLY A 113 -10.84 -11.33 -9.02
C GLY A 113 -10.48 -11.03 -7.56
N PHE A 114 -9.18 -11.03 -7.24
CA PHE A 114 -8.69 -10.72 -5.90
C PHE A 114 -8.47 -9.22 -5.66
N THR A 115 -8.69 -8.36 -6.67
CA THR A 115 -8.58 -6.90 -6.56
C THR A 115 -9.93 -6.21 -6.63
N LEU A 116 -9.98 -4.95 -6.20
CA LEU A 116 -11.15 -4.08 -6.36
C LEU A 116 -10.92 -3.13 -7.51
N ALA A 117 -11.58 -3.38 -8.64
CA ALA A 117 -11.54 -2.50 -9.82
C ALA A 117 -12.75 -1.57 -9.82
N LEU A 118 -12.86 -0.72 -8.79
CA LEU A 118 -13.91 0.29 -8.69
C LEU A 118 -13.42 1.59 -9.34
N PRO A 119 -14.13 2.13 -10.36
CA PRO A 119 -13.81 3.45 -10.90
C PRO A 119 -13.86 4.50 -9.80
N PHE A 120 -12.84 5.35 -9.72
CA PHE A 120 -12.76 6.43 -8.74
C PHE A 120 -12.43 7.76 -9.42
N THR A 121 -13.47 8.39 -9.94
CA THR A 121 -13.46 9.60 -10.78
C THR A 121 -14.62 10.53 -10.37
N PRO A 122 -14.64 11.81 -10.79
CA PRO A 122 -15.71 12.74 -10.41
C PRO A 122 -17.14 12.25 -10.72
N ASP A 123 -17.30 11.42 -11.75
CA ASP A 123 -18.61 10.91 -12.20
C ASP A 123 -18.92 9.49 -11.68
N SER A 124 -18.03 8.87 -10.89
CA SER A 124 -18.26 7.54 -10.35
C SER A 124 -19.03 7.57 -9.04
N LEU A 125 -19.65 6.43 -8.69
CA LEU A 125 -20.26 6.24 -7.38
C LEU A 125 -19.20 6.32 -6.26
N PRO A 126 -19.61 6.71 -5.04
CA PRO A 126 -18.75 6.64 -3.87
C PRO A 126 -18.20 5.23 -3.64
N VAL A 127 -16.90 5.12 -3.41
CA VAL A 127 -16.21 3.84 -3.18
C VAL A 127 -15.95 3.65 -1.68
N PRO A 128 -15.93 2.43 -1.12
CA PRO A 128 -15.67 2.24 0.30
C PRO A 128 -14.23 2.60 0.66
N VAL A 129 -14.00 3.15 1.86
CA VAL A 129 -12.64 3.39 2.38
C VAL A 129 -11.90 2.05 2.55
N SER A 130 -12.57 1.07 3.16
CA SER A 130 -12.04 -0.28 3.36
C SER A 130 -13.05 -1.36 3.00
N LEU A 131 -12.55 -2.54 2.62
CA LEU A 131 -13.36 -3.71 2.32
C LEU A 131 -12.55 -4.98 2.62
N LEU A 132 -13.21 -5.98 3.22
CA LEU A 132 -12.64 -7.28 3.51
C LEU A 132 -13.27 -8.34 2.61
N ARG A 133 -12.46 -9.27 2.09
CA ARG A 133 -12.97 -10.45 1.38
C ARG A 133 -12.33 -11.71 1.90
N VAL A 134 -13.09 -12.79 1.94
CA VAL A 134 -12.64 -14.08 2.46
C VAL A 134 -12.76 -15.11 1.35
N LEU A 135 -11.68 -15.83 1.08
CA LEU A 135 -11.70 -16.96 0.17
C LEU A 135 -11.36 -18.23 0.94
N PHE A 136 -12.32 -19.15 1.05
CA PHE A 136 -12.08 -20.45 1.63
C PHE A 136 -11.43 -21.38 0.60
N ILE A 137 -10.35 -22.03 1.00
CA ILE A 137 -9.68 -23.08 0.23
C ILE A 137 -9.66 -24.36 1.05
N ASP A 138 -9.23 -25.47 0.45
CA ASP A 138 -9.13 -26.72 1.20
C ASP A 138 -8.16 -26.55 2.39
N ARG A 139 -8.65 -26.84 3.61
CA ARG A 139 -7.94 -26.72 4.89
C ARG A 139 -7.40 -25.33 5.24
N GLY A 140 -7.94 -24.26 4.67
CA GLY A 140 -7.51 -22.89 4.99
C GLY A 140 -8.39 -21.81 4.41
N PHE A 141 -8.02 -20.56 4.67
CA PHE A 141 -8.63 -19.41 4.00
C PHE A 141 -7.63 -18.29 3.78
N VAL A 142 -7.96 -17.42 2.82
CA VAL A 142 -7.24 -16.19 2.53
C VAL A 142 -8.14 -15.01 2.86
N LEU A 143 -7.69 -14.16 3.78
CA LEU A 143 -8.33 -12.89 4.10
C LEU A 143 -7.69 -11.79 3.24
N PHE A 144 -8.46 -11.28 2.30
CA PHE A 144 -8.11 -10.12 1.51
C PHE A 144 -8.50 -8.84 2.24
N THR A 145 -7.55 -7.94 2.42
CA THR A 145 -7.80 -6.60 2.95
C THR A 145 -7.57 -5.56 1.88
N HIS A 146 -8.52 -4.65 1.73
CA HIS A 146 -8.45 -3.55 0.78
C HIS A 146 -8.60 -2.23 1.55
N LEU A 147 -7.58 -1.37 1.46
CA LEU A 147 -7.63 -0.01 1.99
C LEU A 147 -7.32 0.97 0.85
N HIS A 148 -8.20 1.95 0.65
CA HIS A 148 -8.05 2.87 -0.46
C HIS A 148 -6.86 3.81 -0.23
N HIS A 149 -5.94 3.90 -1.19
CA HIS A 149 -4.67 4.59 -1.01
C HIS A 149 -4.82 6.12 -0.90
N SER A 150 -5.92 6.69 -1.41
CA SER A 150 -6.22 8.10 -1.15
C SER A 150 -6.57 8.40 0.30
N TYR A 151 -6.85 7.40 1.14
CA TYR A 151 -7.16 7.61 2.54
C TYR A 151 -5.96 7.32 3.45
N ALA A 152 -5.07 6.41 3.06
CA ALA A 152 -3.92 6.04 3.86
C ALA A 152 -2.74 5.52 3.04
N ASP A 153 -1.55 5.49 3.66
CA ASP A 153 -0.35 4.87 3.12
C ASP A 153 -0.09 3.47 3.71
N GLY A 154 1.06 2.86 3.39
CA GLY A 154 1.42 1.54 3.90
C GLY A 154 1.47 1.44 5.43
N LYS A 155 1.79 2.53 6.16
CA LYS A 155 1.72 2.52 7.63
C LYS A 155 0.28 2.61 8.12
N GLY A 156 -0.60 3.29 7.40
CA GLY A 156 -2.03 3.21 7.67
C GLY A 156 -2.59 1.80 7.44
N VAL A 157 -2.14 1.08 6.41
CA VAL A 157 -2.51 -0.35 6.22
C VAL A 157 -2.06 -1.20 7.40
N ASP A 158 -0.82 -1.04 7.86
CA ASP A 158 -0.30 -1.74 9.03
C ASP A 158 -1.14 -1.49 10.29
N THR A 159 -1.43 -0.22 10.61
CA THR A 159 -2.31 0.15 11.73
C THR A 159 -3.74 -0.38 11.56
N PHE A 160 -4.28 -0.41 10.33
CA PHE A 160 -5.58 -1.01 10.06
C PHE A 160 -5.59 -2.52 10.37
N LEU A 161 -4.54 -3.25 9.98
CA LEU A 161 -4.42 -4.68 10.28
C LEU A 161 -4.29 -4.95 11.78
N GLU A 162 -3.45 -4.18 12.49
CA GLU A 162 -3.32 -4.28 13.96
C GLU A 162 -4.67 -4.07 14.65
N GLN A 163 -5.39 -2.99 14.29
CA GLN A 163 -6.69 -2.70 14.88
C GLN A 163 -7.75 -3.75 14.52
N LEU A 164 -7.76 -4.26 13.29
CA LEU A 164 -8.67 -5.35 12.91
C LEU A 164 -8.36 -6.63 13.71
N ALA A 165 -7.09 -6.92 13.95
CA ALA A 165 -6.64 -8.08 14.72
C ALA A 165 -7.02 -7.95 16.21
N ASP A 166 -6.86 -6.76 16.80
CA ASP A 166 -7.32 -6.47 18.17
C ASP A 166 -8.83 -6.67 18.31
N GLU A 167 -9.61 -6.17 17.34
CA GLU A 167 -11.04 -6.40 17.33
C GLU A 167 -11.39 -7.87 17.12
N ALA A 168 -10.63 -8.64 16.33
CA ALA A 168 -10.83 -10.08 16.18
C ALA A 168 -10.60 -10.84 17.51
N ARG A 169 -9.66 -10.38 18.33
CA ARG A 169 -9.39 -10.90 19.68
C ARG A 169 -10.32 -10.35 20.77
N ASN A 170 -11.22 -9.43 20.41
CA ASN A 170 -12.08 -8.72 21.36
C ASN A 170 -11.29 -8.00 22.47
N ILE A 171 -10.15 -7.41 22.11
CA ILE A 171 -9.34 -6.60 23.02
C ILE A 171 -9.91 -5.17 23.05
N ASP A 172 -10.21 -4.66 24.24
CA ASP A 172 -10.55 -3.26 24.43
C ASP A 172 -9.30 -2.42 24.66
N GLY A 173 -8.99 -1.55 23.69
CA GLY A 173 -7.90 -0.59 23.77
C GLY A 173 -8.36 0.80 23.30
N PRO A 174 -7.91 1.89 23.95
CA PRO A 174 -8.19 3.24 23.48
C PRO A 174 -7.45 3.53 22.17
N LEU A 175 -8.11 4.21 21.25
CA LEU A 175 -7.59 4.59 19.93
C LEU A 175 -7.15 6.06 19.93
N GLY A 176 -6.01 6.36 19.29
CA GLY A 176 -5.46 7.72 19.19
C GLY A 176 -6.15 8.59 18.12
N PRO A 177 -6.16 9.93 18.27
CA PRO A 177 -6.87 10.87 17.38
C PRO A 177 -6.13 11.19 16.06
N VAL A 178 -6.83 11.73 15.05
CA VAL A 178 -6.29 12.15 13.73
C VAL A 178 -6.64 13.62 13.43
N GLU A 179 -5.65 14.47 13.09
CA GLU A 179 -5.85 15.90 12.74
C GLU A 179 -5.04 16.38 11.50
N THR A 180 -5.44 17.53 10.92
CA THR A 180 -5.01 18.12 9.62
C THR A 180 -4.54 19.59 9.75
N VAL A 181 -3.61 20.06 8.88
CA VAL A 181 -2.91 21.37 8.92
C VAL A 181 -2.97 22.13 7.55
N SER A 182 -2.79 23.47 7.52
CA SER A 182 -2.89 24.42 6.37
C SER A 182 -1.63 25.30 6.17
N CYS A 183 -1.28 25.76 4.94
CA CYS A 183 -0.25 26.81 4.67
C CYS A 183 -0.21 27.41 3.21
N ASP A 184 0.69 28.40 2.99
CA ASP A 184 0.84 29.52 1.99
C ASP A 184 1.41 29.21 0.56
N SER A 185 1.83 30.26 -0.21
CA SER A 185 1.79 30.42 -1.69
C SER A 185 2.91 29.79 -2.59
N PHE A 186 2.54 29.41 -3.83
CA PHE A 186 3.13 28.41 -4.76
C PHE A 186 4.55 28.63 -5.31
N SER A 187 4.87 29.84 -5.77
CA SER A 187 5.98 30.03 -6.72
C SER A 187 7.36 29.91 -6.07
N GLU A 188 7.50 30.23 -4.78
CA GLU A 188 8.74 30.09 -4.01
C GLU A 188 9.03 28.64 -3.58
N LEU A 189 8.04 27.76 -3.70
CA LEU A 189 8.07 26.39 -3.17
C LEU A 189 8.49 25.37 -4.23
N LEU A 190 8.24 25.69 -5.51
CA LEU A 190 8.69 24.87 -6.64
C LEU A 190 10.22 24.86 -6.76
N GLU A 191 10.89 25.99 -6.49
CA GLU A 191 12.36 26.11 -6.52
C GLU A 191 13.05 25.26 -5.44
N LYS A 192 12.36 24.99 -4.33
CA LYS A 192 12.84 24.14 -3.22
C LYS A 192 12.61 22.64 -3.45
N CYS A 193 11.92 22.26 -4.53
CA CYS A 193 11.56 20.89 -4.88
C CYS A 193 11.93 20.56 -6.35
N PRO A 194 13.22 20.69 -6.76
CA PRO A 194 13.64 20.71 -8.16
C PRO A 194 13.39 19.40 -8.95
N LYS A 195 13.01 18.31 -8.27
CA LYS A 195 12.75 17.00 -8.87
C LYS A 195 11.29 16.81 -9.34
N TYR A 196 10.41 17.78 -9.06
CA TYR A 196 9.02 17.78 -9.53
C TYR A 196 8.88 18.76 -10.71
N LYS A 197 8.17 18.34 -11.76
CA LYS A 197 7.77 19.22 -12.86
C LYS A 197 6.26 19.15 -13.01
N LEU A 198 5.66 20.27 -13.42
CA LEU A 198 4.32 20.23 -13.98
C LEU A 198 4.38 19.45 -15.29
N ARG A 199 3.48 18.49 -15.46
CA ARG A 199 3.29 17.80 -16.73
C ARG A 199 3.05 18.86 -17.82
N GLU A 200 3.93 18.99 -18.80
CA GLU A 200 3.64 19.81 -19.98
C GLU A 200 2.35 19.26 -20.61
N GLU A 201 1.43 20.15 -21.01
CA GLU A 201 0.22 19.76 -21.74
C GLU A 201 0.64 18.84 -22.88
N ALA A 202 0.21 17.59 -22.79
CA ALA A 202 0.41 16.57 -23.77
C ALA A 202 0.04 17.13 -25.15
N THR A 203 1.03 17.39 -25.99
CA THR A 203 0.78 17.59 -27.42
C THR A 203 -0.04 16.40 -27.91
N GLU A 204 -1.07 16.68 -28.71
CA GLU A 204 -2.27 15.88 -28.99
C GLU A 204 -2.07 14.47 -29.61
N SER A 205 -0.88 13.89 -29.50
CA SER A 205 -0.60 12.47 -29.79
C SER A 205 -0.43 11.61 -28.53
N SER A 206 -0.56 12.18 -27.33
CA SER A 206 -0.42 11.47 -26.05
C SER A 206 -1.71 11.52 -25.23
N THR A 207 -2.71 10.76 -25.66
CA THR A 207 -3.87 10.40 -24.83
C THR A 207 -3.45 9.90 -23.45
N PRO A 208 -4.24 10.20 -22.40
CA PRO A 208 -3.86 9.97 -21.01
C PRO A 208 -3.81 8.48 -20.72
N SER A 209 -2.61 7.90 -20.69
CA SER A 209 -2.41 6.70 -19.90
C SER A 209 -2.39 7.16 -18.44
N SER A 210 -3.43 6.82 -17.69
CA SER A 210 -3.27 6.46 -16.28
C SER A 210 -2.16 5.39 -16.16
N PRO A 211 -1.82 4.88 -14.97
CA PRO A 211 -1.10 3.61 -14.86
C PRO A 211 -1.87 2.40 -15.44
N GLN A 212 -2.65 2.60 -16.50
CA GLN A 212 -3.20 1.60 -17.41
C GLN A 212 -2.10 0.60 -17.72
N GLN A 213 -2.17 -0.54 -17.01
CA GLN A 213 -2.31 -1.85 -17.63
C GLN A 213 -2.02 -1.81 -19.13
N LEU A 214 -0.73 -1.87 -19.49
CA LEU A 214 -0.36 -2.49 -20.76
C LEU A 214 -1.04 -3.86 -20.75
N ARG A 215 -1.87 -4.13 -21.76
CA ARG A 215 -2.73 -5.33 -21.79
C ARG A 215 -1.83 -6.55 -21.62
N ALA A 216 -2.18 -7.43 -20.70
CA ALA A 216 -1.49 -8.69 -20.41
C ALA A 216 -1.21 -9.57 -21.65
N LYS A 217 -1.87 -9.29 -22.81
CA LYS A 217 -1.63 -9.95 -24.10
C LYS A 217 -0.23 -9.72 -24.68
N GLU A 218 0.39 -8.56 -24.46
CA GLU A 218 1.71 -8.26 -25.07
C GLU A 218 2.87 -8.84 -24.24
N TRP A 219 2.69 -8.98 -22.92
CA TRP A 219 3.70 -9.57 -22.03
C TRP A 219 3.65 -11.10 -21.95
N GLY A 220 2.59 -11.73 -22.48
CA GLY A 220 2.43 -13.19 -22.48
C GLY A 220 3.49 -13.94 -23.29
N GLN A 221 4.26 -13.23 -24.13
CA GLN A 221 5.30 -13.79 -25.01
C GLN A 221 6.74 -13.61 -24.49
N MET A 222 6.95 -12.89 -23.38
CA MET A 222 8.28 -12.76 -22.78
C MET A 222 8.56 -13.92 -21.83
N GLU A 223 9.77 -14.49 -21.93
CA GLU A 223 10.26 -15.50 -21.00
C GLU A 223 10.23 -14.93 -19.58
N ARG A 224 9.36 -15.49 -18.73
CA ARG A 224 9.02 -14.96 -17.41
C ARG A 224 10.12 -15.27 -16.41
N VAL A 225 11.22 -14.53 -16.46
CA VAL A 225 12.30 -14.64 -15.48
C VAL A 225 12.00 -13.68 -14.33
N GLY A 226 11.20 -14.14 -13.36
CA GLY A 226 11.13 -13.46 -12.07
C GLY A 226 12.50 -13.60 -11.41
N LYS A 227 13.27 -12.52 -11.33
CA LYS A 227 14.50 -12.48 -10.54
C LYS A 227 14.14 -11.93 -9.16
N ASN A 228 14.34 -12.75 -8.13
CA ASN A 228 14.33 -12.28 -6.75
C ASN A 228 15.56 -11.40 -6.54
N PHE A 229 15.36 -10.24 -5.94
CA PHE A 229 16.44 -9.42 -5.42
C PHE A 229 16.43 -9.58 -3.91
N VAL A 230 17.38 -10.34 -3.38
CA VAL A 230 17.61 -10.38 -1.93
C VAL A 230 18.74 -9.42 -1.64
N MET A 231 18.38 -8.27 -1.07
CA MET A 231 19.32 -7.36 -0.43
C MET A 231 19.31 -7.69 1.07
N ASP A 232 20.47 -7.98 1.64
CA ASP A 232 20.61 -8.11 3.09
C ASP A 232 20.36 -6.75 3.77
N ILE A 233 19.14 -6.59 4.30
CA ILE A 233 18.60 -5.38 4.91
C ILE A 233 18.67 -5.42 6.44
N THR A 234 19.33 -6.43 7.03
CA THR A 234 19.24 -6.77 8.46
C THR A 234 19.81 -5.75 9.43
N LYS A 235 20.42 -4.63 8.98
CA LYS A 235 21.10 -3.70 9.90
C LYS A 235 20.66 -2.25 9.93
N ASN A 236 19.84 -1.72 9.01
CA ASN A 236 19.49 -0.27 9.08
C ASN A 236 18.18 0.18 8.38
N TRP A 237 17.36 -0.72 7.82
CA TRP A 237 16.14 -0.35 7.09
C TRP A 237 14.83 -0.70 7.81
N ILE A 238 14.90 -1.36 8.97
CA ILE A 238 13.79 -2.12 9.56
C ILE A 238 12.74 -1.23 10.28
N GLU A 239 12.99 0.06 10.47
CA GLU A 239 11.98 0.97 11.02
C GLU A 239 11.75 2.17 10.09
N PRO A 240 10.78 2.10 9.15
CA PRO A 240 10.20 3.31 8.59
C PRO A 240 9.44 4.03 9.72
N ARG A 241 10.16 4.82 10.51
CA ARG A 241 9.53 5.79 11.40
C ARG A 241 8.88 6.83 10.50
N LYS A 242 7.57 7.05 10.61
CA LYS A 242 6.95 8.28 10.10
C LYS A 242 7.71 9.43 10.75
N LYS A 243 8.65 10.05 10.04
CA LYS A 243 9.21 11.34 10.42
C LYS A 243 8.13 12.37 10.12
N LEU A 244 7.16 12.45 11.02
CA LEU A 244 6.25 13.60 11.02
C LEU A 244 7.09 14.77 11.47
N VAL A 245 7.11 15.81 10.63
CA VAL A 245 7.97 17.00 10.71
C VAL A 245 7.66 17.91 11.90
N VAL A 246 6.88 17.43 12.86
CA VAL A 246 6.70 18.11 14.12
C VAL A 246 6.85 17.06 15.21
N ASN A 247 7.93 17.18 16.00
CA ASN A 247 8.15 16.47 17.26
C ASN A 247 7.13 16.91 18.32
N GLU A 248 5.85 16.76 18.01
CA GLU A 248 4.76 16.87 18.98
C GLU A 248 4.26 15.46 19.29
N PRO A 249 4.28 15.03 20.56
CA PRO A 249 3.78 13.72 20.98
C PRO A 249 2.33 13.42 20.52
N SER A 250 1.55 14.46 20.21
CA SER A 250 0.18 14.36 19.69
C SER A 250 0.07 13.96 18.21
N LYS A 251 1.17 13.95 17.43
CA LYS A 251 1.15 13.64 15.99
C LYS A 251 1.52 12.20 15.64
N VAL A 252 1.99 11.40 16.61
CA VAL A 252 2.34 9.97 16.44
C VAL A 252 1.17 9.12 15.91
N SER A 253 -0.06 9.65 15.95
CA SER A 253 -1.31 9.01 15.53
C SER A 253 -1.82 9.40 14.12
N TYR A 254 -1.04 10.11 13.29
CA TYR A 254 -1.50 10.48 11.94
C TYR A 254 -1.66 9.26 11.02
N PHE A 255 -2.90 8.99 10.61
CA PHE A 255 -3.28 7.80 9.83
C PHE A 255 -3.17 8.00 8.30
N GLY A 256 -3.33 9.22 7.81
CA GLY A 256 -3.33 9.55 6.38
C GLY A 256 -1.98 9.35 5.69
N ASN A 257 -1.93 9.71 4.41
CA ASN A 257 -0.71 9.59 3.61
C ASN A 257 0.38 10.55 4.10
N ALA A 258 1.58 10.01 4.32
CA ALA A 258 2.80 10.75 4.65
C ALA A 258 4.01 10.13 3.93
N VAL A 259 3.89 9.91 2.62
CA VAL A 259 4.92 9.24 1.80
C VAL A 259 5.51 10.16 0.74
N VAL A 260 6.84 10.14 0.65
CA VAL A 260 7.63 10.76 -0.41
C VAL A 260 8.37 9.67 -1.15
N VAL A 261 8.36 9.74 -2.47
CA VAL A 261 9.29 8.97 -3.29
C VAL A 261 10.51 9.85 -3.56
N VAL A 262 11.69 9.33 -3.23
CA VAL A 262 12.98 10.00 -3.46
C VAL A 262 13.69 9.37 -4.65
N LEU A 263 14.36 10.21 -5.45
CA LEU A 263 15.21 9.75 -6.54
C LEU A 263 16.65 9.65 -6.05
N ALA A 264 17.18 8.43 -6.02
CA ALA A 264 18.58 8.16 -5.81
C ALA A 264 19.32 8.16 -7.15
N GLU A 265 20.40 8.94 -7.22
CA GLU A 265 21.28 9.03 -8.38
C GLU A 265 22.68 8.62 -7.95
N THR A 266 23.34 7.83 -8.78
CA THR A 266 24.73 7.44 -8.57
C THR A 266 25.59 8.11 -9.64
N PRO A 267 26.81 8.54 -9.31
CA PRO A 267 27.72 9.10 -10.29
C PRO A 267 28.27 8.02 -11.26
N ASN A 268 28.36 6.76 -10.85
CA ASN A 268 29.03 5.72 -11.64
C ASN A 268 28.09 4.64 -12.22
N ILE A 269 26.88 4.47 -11.70
CA ILE A 269 25.90 3.49 -12.23
C ILE A 269 24.92 4.22 -13.16
N LYS A 270 25.30 4.34 -14.45
CA LYS A 270 24.55 5.14 -15.43
C LYS A 270 23.72 4.32 -16.39
N THR A 271 24.02 3.03 -16.53
CA THR A 271 23.40 2.15 -17.51
C THR A 271 22.75 0.93 -16.86
N ALA A 272 21.86 0.27 -17.61
CA ALA A 272 21.31 -1.02 -17.20
C ALA A 272 22.40 -2.10 -17.04
N SER A 273 23.50 -2.01 -17.81
CA SER A 273 24.63 -2.94 -17.69
C SER A 273 25.36 -2.78 -16.35
N ASP A 274 25.52 -1.54 -15.88
CA ASP A 274 26.15 -1.27 -14.58
C ASP A 274 25.29 -1.82 -13.43
N LEU A 275 23.96 -1.69 -13.54
CA LEU A 275 23.01 -2.30 -12.59
C LEU A 275 23.08 -3.83 -12.59
N VAL A 276 23.15 -4.46 -13.76
CA VAL A 276 23.30 -5.92 -13.87
C VAL A 276 24.62 -6.41 -13.29
N LYS A 277 25.71 -5.65 -13.48
CA LYS A 277 26.99 -5.94 -12.83
C LYS A 277 26.89 -5.87 -11.31
N ALA A 278 26.22 -4.85 -10.79
CA ALA A 278 25.96 -4.72 -9.35
C ALA A 278 25.10 -5.87 -8.79
N CYS A 279 24.26 -6.53 -9.60
CA CYS A 279 23.50 -7.71 -9.16
C CYS A 279 24.41 -8.89 -8.79
N ASN A 280 25.60 -8.99 -9.39
CA ASN A 280 26.60 -9.99 -9.01
C ASN A 280 27.46 -9.46 -7.86
N TRP A 281 26.82 -9.19 -6.72
CA TRP A 281 27.41 -8.51 -5.55
C TRP A 281 28.71 -9.17 -5.05
N GLU A 282 28.84 -10.50 -5.19
CA GLU A 282 30.06 -11.25 -4.86
C GLU A 282 31.28 -10.77 -5.65
N THR A 283 31.05 -10.35 -6.90
CA THR A 283 32.10 -9.91 -7.84
C THR A 283 32.17 -8.39 -7.98
N SER A 284 31.19 -7.65 -7.46
CA SER A 284 31.10 -6.19 -7.55
C SER A 284 30.49 -5.54 -6.30
N PRO A 285 31.06 -5.81 -5.10
CA PRO A 285 30.46 -5.34 -3.83
C PRO A 285 30.49 -3.81 -3.69
N MET A 286 31.45 -3.14 -4.33
CA MET A 286 31.55 -1.68 -4.31
C MET A 286 30.42 -1.01 -5.09
N ASP A 287 29.93 -1.62 -6.18
CA ASP A 287 28.83 -1.08 -6.98
C ASP A 287 27.51 -1.14 -6.16
N VAL A 288 27.30 -2.21 -5.40
CA VAL A 288 26.17 -2.35 -4.47
C VAL A 288 26.26 -1.34 -3.33
N LEU A 289 27.46 -1.17 -2.75
CA LEU A 289 27.68 -0.19 -1.70
C LEU A 289 27.40 1.24 -2.17
N GLU A 290 27.81 1.60 -3.39
CA GLU A 290 27.53 2.91 -3.98
C GLU A 290 26.01 3.14 -4.13
N ILE A 291 25.28 2.15 -4.65
CA ILE A 291 23.82 2.21 -4.77
C ILE A 291 23.17 2.37 -3.39
N ALA A 292 23.57 1.57 -2.41
CA ALA A 292 23.04 1.64 -1.05
C ALA A 292 23.30 3.01 -0.40
N GLN A 293 24.51 3.56 -0.57
CA GLN A 293 24.87 4.89 -0.09
C GLN A 293 24.04 5.99 -0.75
N ALA A 294 23.84 5.93 -2.07
CA ALA A 294 23.00 6.89 -2.79
C ALA A 294 21.54 6.87 -2.32
N ILE A 295 20.99 5.68 -2.06
CA ILE A 295 19.63 5.54 -1.50
C ILE A 295 19.59 6.11 -0.08
N MET A 296 20.55 5.77 0.78
CA MET A 296 20.61 6.29 2.15
C MET A 296 20.73 7.81 2.20
N GLN A 297 21.57 8.40 1.34
CA GLN A 297 21.74 9.85 1.23
C GLN A 297 20.45 10.50 0.76
N SER A 298 19.79 9.94 -0.25
CA SER A 298 18.52 10.47 -0.79
C SER A 298 17.39 10.41 0.24
N ASN A 299 17.32 9.34 1.04
CA ASN A 299 16.38 9.24 2.16
C ASN A 299 16.68 10.26 3.26
N ARG A 300 17.97 10.50 3.57
CA ARG A 300 18.38 11.49 4.58
C ARG A 300 18.11 12.92 4.16
N ALA A 301 18.07 13.20 2.86
CA ALA A 301 17.73 14.50 2.30
C ALA A 301 16.24 14.85 2.43
N VAL A 302 15.37 13.92 2.84
CA VAL A 302 13.99 14.22 3.21
C VAL A 302 13.98 14.70 4.66
N ASP A 303 14.05 16.02 4.80
CA ASP A 303 14.00 16.73 6.07
C ASP A 303 12.73 17.59 6.20
N GLU A 304 12.66 18.40 7.26
CA GLU A 304 11.52 19.25 7.57
C GLU A 304 11.26 20.30 6.49
N ASP A 305 12.33 20.91 5.97
CA ASP A 305 12.26 21.91 4.92
C ASP A 305 11.72 21.31 3.62
N PHE A 306 12.16 20.11 3.26
CA PHE A 306 11.63 19.38 2.10
C PHE A 306 10.12 19.13 2.23
N VAL A 307 9.66 18.64 3.37
CA VAL A 307 8.23 18.34 3.60
C VAL A 307 7.39 19.61 3.61
N PHE A 308 7.89 20.69 4.23
CA PHE A 308 7.24 21.99 4.20
C PHE A 308 7.10 22.51 2.77
N ALA A 309 8.21 22.50 2.01
CA ALA A 309 8.22 22.92 0.61
C ALA A 309 7.21 22.13 -0.24
N ARG A 310 7.20 20.80 -0.10
CA ARG A 310 6.28 19.93 -0.84
C ARG A 310 4.83 20.14 -0.43
N THR A 311 4.54 20.28 0.86
CA THR A 311 3.18 20.52 1.37
C THR A 311 2.62 21.82 0.81
N ALA A 312 3.41 22.89 0.84
CA ALA A 312 2.97 24.18 0.36
C ALA A 312 2.90 24.20 -1.19
N MET A 313 3.74 23.43 -1.90
CA MET A 313 3.58 23.20 -3.35
C MET A 313 2.21 22.59 -3.66
N PHE A 314 1.77 21.58 -2.89
CA PHE A 314 0.42 21.03 -3.05
C PHE A 314 -0.67 22.06 -2.76
N ALA A 315 -0.50 22.84 -1.69
CA ALA A 315 -1.49 23.82 -1.24
C ALA A 315 -1.79 24.87 -2.31
N ALA A 316 -0.78 25.23 -3.10
CA ALA A 316 -0.90 26.35 -4.00
C ALA A 316 -1.15 25.94 -5.48
N ARG A 317 -1.25 24.64 -5.75
CA ARG A 317 -1.92 24.08 -6.94
C ARG A 317 -2.90 22.96 -6.59
N PRO A 318 -3.94 23.24 -5.79
CA PRO A 318 -4.83 22.19 -5.27
C PRO A 318 -5.64 21.50 -6.38
N ASN A 319 -5.85 22.16 -7.51
CA ASN A 319 -6.52 21.63 -8.71
C ASN A 319 -5.65 20.72 -9.57
N HIS A 320 -4.33 20.73 -9.38
CA HIS A 320 -3.37 20.10 -10.26
C HIS A 320 -2.37 19.23 -9.49
N ILE A 321 -2.66 18.89 -8.23
CA ILE A 321 -1.78 18.04 -7.40
C ILE A 321 -1.47 16.72 -8.11
N HIS A 322 -2.44 16.18 -8.86
CA HIS A 322 -2.30 14.94 -9.63
C HIS A 322 -1.47 15.08 -10.92
N GLU A 323 -1.12 16.30 -11.33
CA GLU A 323 -0.23 16.58 -12.45
C GLU A 323 1.23 16.70 -12.02
N LEU A 324 1.49 16.70 -10.70
CA LEU A 324 2.83 16.67 -10.13
C LEU A 324 3.33 15.23 -10.15
N ASP A 325 4.18 14.91 -11.12
CA ASP A 325 4.83 13.61 -11.22
C ASP A 325 6.33 13.73 -10.96
N LEU A 326 6.94 12.61 -10.61
CA LEU A 326 8.39 12.50 -10.58
C LEU A 326 8.93 12.40 -12.01
N PHE A 327 10.19 12.80 -12.20
CA PHE A 327 10.92 12.56 -13.45
C PHE A 327 11.30 11.08 -13.61
N LEU A 328 10.31 10.18 -13.57
CA LEU A 328 10.45 8.75 -13.73
C LEU A 328 9.56 8.32 -14.90
N ASP A 329 10.21 7.82 -15.95
CA ASP A 329 9.55 7.08 -17.02
C ASP A 329 9.71 5.57 -16.76
N PRO A 330 8.72 4.90 -16.14
CA PRO A 330 8.78 3.47 -15.82
C PRO A 330 8.90 2.54 -17.03
N ARG A 331 8.77 3.04 -18.26
CA ARG A 331 9.04 2.28 -19.49
C ARG A 331 10.52 2.22 -19.82
N LYS A 332 11.35 3.08 -19.21
CA LYS A 332 12.79 3.10 -19.43
C LYS A 332 13.47 2.08 -18.52
N PRO A 333 14.31 1.17 -19.05
CA PRO A 333 14.92 0.09 -18.28
C PRO A 333 15.92 0.55 -17.21
N HIS A 334 16.37 1.80 -17.27
CA HIS A 334 17.22 2.43 -16.24
C HIS A 334 16.42 3.15 -15.15
N HIS A 335 15.09 3.18 -15.24
CA HIS A 335 14.23 3.67 -14.17
C HIS A 335 13.65 2.48 -13.43
N PHE A 336 14.05 2.36 -12.18
CA PHE A 336 13.58 1.31 -11.27
C PHE A 336 13.01 1.97 -10.03
N SER A 337 11.88 1.46 -9.57
CA SER A 337 11.28 1.90 -8.30
C SER A 337 11.22 0.73 -7.34
N ALA A 338 11.49 1.01 -6.08
CA ALA A 338 11.30 0.05 -5.00
C ALA A 338 10.50 0.69 -3.88
N ASN A 339 9.70 -0.11 -3.20
CA ASN A 339 9.04 0.26 -1.95
C ASN A 339 9.21 -0.88 -0.94
N THR A 340 9.04 -0.60 0.34
CA THR A 340 9.08 -1.60 1.40
C THR A 340 7.77 -1.62 2.17
N TRP A 341 7.16 -2.79 2.24
CA TRP A 341 6.06 -3.17 3.12
C TRP A 341 6.54 -4.20 4.15
N ALA A 342 7.85 -4.33 4.34
CA ALA A 342 8.45 -5.32 5.22
C ALA A 342 7.98 -5.24 6.68
N PHE A 343 7.41 -4.10 7.10
CA PHE A 343 6.89 -3.88 8.45
C PHE A 343 5.41 -4.27 8.63
N ILE A 344 4.67 -4.46 7.52
CA ILE A 344 3.20 -4.56 7.57
C ILE A 344 2.77 -5.84 8.26
N GLY A 345 1.90 -5.72 9.26
CA GLY A 345 1.22 -6.85 9.88
C GLY A 345 2.06 -7.59 10.91
N HIS A 346 3.25 -7.09 11.26
CA HIS A 346 4.13 -7.71 12.27
C HIS A 346 3.48 -7.87 13.65
N ASN A 347 2.55 -6.97 14.01
CA ASN A 347 1.82 -7.06 15.29
C ASN A 347 0.34 -7.42 15.12
N ALA A 348 -0.11 -7.71 13.90
CA ALA A 348 -1.50 -8.03 13.61
C ALA A 348 -1.79 -9.50 13.95
N LYS A 349 -1.91 -9.79 15.26
CA LYS A 349 -2.19 -11.13 15.79
C LYS A 349 -3.69 -11.37 15.88
N PHE A 350 -4.22 -12.24 15.03
CA PHE A 350 -5.64 -12.55 14.94
C PHE A 350 -5.98 -13.82 15.69
N GLU A 351 -7.11 -13.83 16.38
CA GLU A 351 -7.71 -15.06 16.90
C GLU A 351 -8.95 -15.38 16.07
N PHE A 352 -8.86 -16.46 15.29
CA PHE A 352 -9.95 -16.94 14.45
C PHE A 352 -10.37 -18.34 14.89
N PRO A 353 -11.69 -18.66 14.85
CA PRO A 353 -12.15 -19.98 15.24
C PRO A 353 -11.64 -21.03 14.26
N GLY A 354 -11.08 -22.13 14.78
CA GLY A 354 -10.52 -23.22 13.96
C GLY A 354 -9.12 -22.97 13.40
N VAL A 355 -8.48 -21.85 13.73
CA VAL A 355 -7.05 -21.61 13.42
C VAL A 355 -6.23 -22.07 14.63
N ASP A 356 -5.23 -22.93 14.40
CA ASP A 356 -4.29 -23.28 15.45
C ASP A 356 -3.30 -22.13 15.64
N MET A 357 -3.31 -21.58 16.85
CA MET A 357 -2.55 -20.38 17.22
C MET A 357 -1.14 -20.72 17.71
N THR A 358 -0.84 -22.00 17.93
CA THR A 358 0.39 -22.44 18.60
C THR A 358 1.64 -22.26 17.76
N ASP A 359 1.52 -22.39 16.42
CA ASP A 359 2.68 -22.32 15.52
C ASP A 359 3.12 -20.88 15.23
N ASN A 360 2.20 -19.90 15.18
CA ASN A 360 2.50 -18.54 14.71
C ASN A 360 1.95 -17.41 15.60
N ASP A 361 1.50 -17.72 16.83
CA ASP A 361 1.01 -16.75 17.82
C ASP A 361 -0.07 -15.79 17.25
N GLY A 362 -0.96 -16.34 16.41
CA GLY A 362 -2.04 -15.60 15.74
C GLY A 362 -1.64 -14.79 14.51
N LEU A 363 -0.37 -14.82 14.09
CA LEU A 363 0.06 -14.21 12.85
C LEU A 363 -0.39 -15.07 11.65
N PRO A 364 -0.69 -14.46 10.50
CA PRO A 364 -0.90 -15.22 9.27
C PRO A 364 0.38 -15.93 8.85
N ASP A 365 0.30 -17.16 8.33
CA ASP A 365 1.47 -17.89 7.81
C ASP A 365 2.17 -17.12 6.67
N ALA A 366 1.43 -16.26 5.96
CA ALA A 366 1.99 -15.37 4.96
C ALA A 366 1.14 -14.11 4.73
N ILE A 367 1.82 -12.99 4.47
CA ILE A 367 1.24 -11.76 3.94
C ILE A 367 1.77 -11.55 2.52
N ARG A 368 0.86 -11.35 1.55
CA ARG A 368 1.22 -11.18 0.14
C ARG A 368 0.53 -9.97 -0.47
N ARG A 369 1.23 -9.30 -1.39
CA ARG A 369 0.64 -8.24 -2.23
C ARG A 369 -0.32 -8.89 -3.22
N VAL A 370 -1.48 -8.27 -3.40
CA VAL A 370 -2.48 -8.70 -4.37
C VAL A 370 -2.49 -7.74 -5.55
N GLN A 371 -2.48 -8.28 -6.76
CA GLN A 371 -2.45 -7.50 -8.00
C GLN A 371 -3.38 -8.10 -9.05
N ALA A 372 -4.00 -7.25 -9.86
CA ALA A 372 -4.87 -7.71 -10.94
C ALA A 372 -4.07 -8.34 -12.09
N GLY A 373 -2.80 -7.97 -12.21
CA GLY A 373 -1.91 -8.41 -13.26
C GLY A 373 -0.50 -7.94 -12.99
N TRP A 374 0.40 -8.35 -13.87
CA TRP A 374 1.78 -7.92 -13.86
C TRP A 374 1.87 -6.44 -14.23
N ALA A 375 2.61 -5.67 -13.43
CA ALA A 375 2.82 -4.24 -13.62
C ALA A 375 4.30 -3.94 -13.96
N MET A 376 4.56 -2.67 -14.26
CA MET A 376 5.85 -2.04 -14.53
C MET A 376 6.96 -2.45 -13.52
N PRO A 377 8.27 -2.28 -13.87
CA PRO A 377 9.40 -2.66 -13.01
C PRO A 377 9.38 -1.90 -11.67
N HIS A 378 8.73 -2.52 -10.70
CA HIS A 378 8.59 -2.04 -9.33
C HIS A 378 8.81 -3.20 -8.37
N ALA A 379 9.84 -3.11 -7.54
CA ALA A 379 10.05 -4.07 -6.48
C ALA A 379 9.29 -3.66 -5.22
N LEU A 380 8.73 -4.64 -4.54
CA LEU A 380 8.12 -4.44 -3.23
C LEU A 380 8.69 -5.48 -2.27
N ILE A 381 9.35 -5.00 -1.21
CA ILE A 381 9.83 -5.87 -0.14
C ILE A 381 8.63 -6.18 0.77
N MET A 382 8.29 -7.45 0.89
CA MET A 382 7.18 -7.93 1.73
C MET A 382 7.69 -8.38 3.11
N PRO A 383 6.81 -8.49 4.13
CA PRO A 383 7.19 -9.08 5.42
C PRO A 383 7.73 -10.50 5.23
N THR A 384 8.84 -10.79 5.91
CA THR A 384 9.41 -12.13 5.99
C THR A 384 9.19 -12.65 7.40
N TRP A 385 8.52 -13.80 7.54
CA TRP A 385 8.43 -14.48 8.82
C TRP A 385 9.72 -15.27 9.06
N PRO A 386 10.34 -15.18 10.25
CA PRO A 386 11.63 -15.80 10.53
C PRO A 386 11.69 -17.32 10.40
N GLU A 387 10.55 -18.02 10.22
CA GLU A 387 10.49 -19.49 10.27
C GLU A 387 10.30 -20.19 8.92
N ILE A 388 10.19 -19.45 7.81
CA ILE A 388 10.33 -20.06 6.48
C ILE A 388 11.82 -20.00 6.15
N GLY A 389 12.49 -21.14 6.34
CA GLY A 389 13.95 -21.29 6.36
C GLY A 389 14.71 -20.46 5.30
N GLU A 390 15.88 -20.01 5.72
CA GLU A 390 16.85 -19.15 5.00
C GLU A 390 17.36 -19.73 3.65
N ASP A 391 16.79 -20.82 3.15
CA ASP A 391 17.30 -21.60 2.02
C ASP A 391 16.69 -21.22 0.66
N GLU A 392 15.75 -20.29 0.57
CA GLU A 392 15.19 -19.85 -0.73
C GLU A 392 15.15 -18.32 -0.89
N VAL A 393 16.29 -17.81 -1.36
CA VAL A 393 16.55 -16.46 -1.88
C VAL A 393 16.22 -16.38 -3.37
#